data_AF-A0A1Y1IJ26-F1
#
_entry.id   AF-A0A1Y1IJ26-F1
#
_cell.length_a   1.000
_cell.length_b   1.000
_cell.length_c   1.000
_cell.angle_alpha   90.00
_cell.angle_beta   90.00
_cell.angle_gamma   90.00
#
_symmetry.space_group_name_H-M   'P 1'
#
loop_
_entity.id
_entity.type
_entity.pdbx_description
1 polymer ?
#
loop_
_entity_poly.entity_id
_entity_poly.type
_entity_poly.pdbx_seq_one_letter_code
_entity_poly.pdbx_strand_id
1 'polypeptide(L)'
;MKWAPFRWASAALLLVPLATLLVFTLQPPPPITHFGDGGLLGGPPSSEDVPRFNLNMSHFGGGGTADLLAQAVVLSEEMQRSGRRLRAQLAREEKKLAAGALQKLDMGALAGVNQGEQRGVVPIVYVATELSPLLVACVRTTRMYDPTVPIIVVASLGLQAPMKELTEVLQLPHVQLKLLEDYVGEGSGSHAFSQKYIHHSVNGVMYEQFCFQRFFVLRDVAIQEGFARVFHVDHDLVIFDNHRVFVEPWDVDFIGLDLISTHFSVWKLPVLERFCDYMLDFYARPVVQVDAGIHRFGYAMNATFYTFSDMFILKAFFIESQEAGRPVTYHLLLRDEHGVLKEGATPYLAIEQLDRITGWRCRYRDWEAAVEWRALSKESNLPVPYVNGTYLKGIQFQGNMCKKIALQVLSRVLAES
;
A
#
# COMPACT_ATOMS: atom_id res chain seq x y z
N MET A 1 -17.81 -5.76 -90.26
CA MET A 1 -16.71 -6.28 -89.42
C MET A 1 -16.65 -5.39 -88.17
N LYS A 2 -16.80 -5.99 -87.00
CA LYS A 2 -17.22 -5.35 -85.74
C LYS A 2 -16.07 -4.55 -85.10
N TRP A 3 -16.36 -3.32 -84.68
CA TRP A 3 -15.55 -2.56 -83.74
C TRP A 3 -15.84 -3.05 -82.31
N ALA A 4 -14.79 -3.33 -81.55
CA ALA A 4 -14.86 -3.61 -80.11
C ALA A 4 -14.03 -2.56 -79.35
N PRO A 5 -14.53 -1.98 -78.25
CA PRO A 5 -13.84 -0.93 -77.52
C PRO A 5 -12.78 -1.48 -76.56
N PHE A 6 -11.62 -0.82 -76.57
CA PHE A 6 -10.51 -1.02 -75.66
C PHE A 6 -10.86 -0.45 -74.28
N ARG A 7 -10.77 -1.28 -73.24
CA ARG A 7 -11.15 -0.94 -71.86
C ARG A 7 -10.08 -0.08 -71.18
N TRP A 8 -10.49 1.06 -70.66
CA TRP A 8 -9.81 1.77 -69.59
C TRP A 8 -10.02 1.01 -68.28
N ALA A 9 -8.98 0.35 -67.77
CA ALA A 9 -8.90 -0.05 -66.38
C ALA A 9 -7.43 -0.31 -66.05
N SER A 10 -6.87 0.48 -65.14
CA SER A 10 -5.66 0.26 -64.31
C SER A 10 -4.76 1.50 -64.25
N ALA A 11 -5.24 2.58 -63.62
CA ALA A 11 -4.37 3.67 -63.16
C ALA A 11 -4.99 4.50 -62.02
N ALA A 12 -5.73 3.87 -61.10
CA ALA A 12 -6.39 4.59 -60.00
C ALA A 12 -6.41 3.81 -58.67
N LEU A 13 -5.36 3.05 -58.37
CA LEU A 13 -5.31 2.24 -57.14
C LEU A 13 -3.89 2.11 -56.60
N LEU A 14 -3.18 3.24 -56.42
CA LEU A 14 -1.90 3.26 -55.71
C LEU A 14 -1.60 4.61 -55.01
N LEU A 15 -2.63 5.38 -54.64
CA LEU A 15 -2.45 6.67 -53.93
C LEU A 15 -3.40 6.85 -52.73
N VAL A 16 -3.75 5.77 -52.02
CA VAL A 16 -4.63 5.87 -50.83
C VAL A 16 -4.10 5.24 -49.52
N PRO A 17 -2.87 4.71 -49.36
CA PRO A 17 -2.39 4.38 -48.01
C PRO A 17 -1.20 5.21 -47.51
N LEU A 18 -0.96 6.42 -48.04
CA LEU A 18 0.07 7.33 -47.49
C LEU A 18 -0.49 8.62 -46.87
N ALA A 19 -1.69 9.06 -47.24
CA ALA A 19 -2.32 10.25 -46.64
C ALA A 19 -2.89 9.97 -45.24
N THR A 20 -3.29 8.74 -44.94
CA THR A 20 -3.83 8.35 -43.63
C THR A 20 -2.75 8.09 -42.58
N LEU A 21 -1.50 7.82 -43.00
CA LEU A 21 -0.38 7.61 -42.06
C LEU A 21 0.28 8.93 -41.60
N LEU A 22 0.10 10.03 -42.35
CA LEU A 22 0.67 11.35 -42.02
C LEU A 22 -0.26 12.23 -41.17
N VAL A 23 -1.55 11.85 -41.06
CA VAL A 23 -2.52 12.56 -40.20
C VAL A 23 -2.43 12.11 -38.74
N PHE A 24 -1.85 10.93 -38.47
CA PHE A 24 -1.66 10.42 -37.09
C PHE A 24 -0.32 10.82 -36.44
N THR A 25 0.62 11.42 -37.18
CA THR A 25 1.94 11.80 -36.64
C THR A 25 2.12 13.29 -36.38
N LEU A 26 1.08 14.11 -36.64
CA LEU A 26 1.13 15.57 -36.50
C LEU A 26 0.03 16.17 -35.64
N GLN A 27 -0.80 15.35 -34.96
CA GLN A 27 -1.63 15.90 -33.91
C GLN A 27 -0.75 16.13 -32.66
N PRO A 28 -0.62 17.37 -32.16
CA PRO A 28 -0.07 17.56 -30.83
C PRO A 28 -0.92 16.73 -29.86
N PRO A 29 -0.31 16.14 -28.81
CA PRO A 29 -1.08 15.43 -27.80
C PRO A 29 -2.24 16.33 -27.33
N PRO A 30 -3.41 15.76 -27.02
CA PRO A 30 -4.49 16.55 -26.44
C PRO A 30 -3.91 17.34 -25.26
N PRO A 31 -4.29 18.63 -25.09
CA PRO A 31 -3.80 19.41 -23.97
C PRO A 31 -4.08 18.58 -22.71
N ILE A 32 -3.01 18.26 -21.98
CA ILE A 32 -3.13 17.71 -20.64
C ILE A 32 -3.99 18.73 -19.92
N THR A 33 -5.24 18.38 -19.67
CA THR A 33 -6.09 19.15 -18.79
C THR A 33 -5.33 19.17 -17.47
N HIS A 34 -4.78 20.33 -17.13
CA HIS A 34 -4.23 20.58 -15.82
C HIS A 34 -5.25 20.02 -14.82
N PHE A 35 -4.87 18.95 -14.12
CA PHE A 35 -5.53 18.57 -12.89
C PHE A 35 -5.58 19.87 -12.09
N GLY A 36 -6.80 20.33 -11.81
CA GLY A 36 -7.04 21.69 -11.33
C GLY A 36 -6.09 22.04 -10.20
N ASP A 37 -5.64 23.30 -10.21
CA ASP A 37 -4.86 23.93 -9.15
C ASP A 37 -5.59 23.82 -7.80
N GLY A 38 -5.57 22.63 -7.21
CA GLY A 38 -5.79 22.38 -5.80
C GLY A 38 -4.51 22.81 -5.11
N GLY A 39 -4.41 24.11 -4.82
CA GLY A 39 -3.29 24.67 -4.07
C GLY A 39 -3.07 23.91 -2.76
N LEU A 40 -1.79 23.90 -2.35
CA LEU A 40 -1.21 23.38 -1.10
C LEU A 40 -0.70 21.93 -1.15
N LEU A 41 0.34 21.70 -1.94
CA LEU A 41 1.42 20.81 -1.48
C LEU A 41 2.26 21.59 -0.48
N GLY A 42 2.26 21.14 0.78
CA GLY A 42 3.27 21.57 1.76
C GLY A 42 4.66 21.33 1.16
N GLY A 43 5.57 22.28 1.35
CA GLY A 43 6.96 22.14 0.89
C GLY A 43 7.60 20.84 1.41
N PRO A 44 8.70 20.38 0.77
CA PRO A 44 9.36 19.16 1.18
C PRO A 44 9.70 19.21 2.68
N PRO A 45 9.50 18.10 3.43
CA PRO A 45 9.95 18.03 4.81
C PRO A 45 11.45 18.35 4.88
N SER A 46 11.87 19.03 5.95
CA SER A 46 13.28 19.35 6.12
C SER A 46 14.07 18.05 6.25
N SER A 47 15.35 18.06 5.87
CA SER A 47 16.25 16.90 5.95
C SER A 47 16.47 16.35 7.37
N GLU A 48 15.80 16.92 8.39
CA GLU A 48 15.80 16.46 9.77
C GLU A 48 14.69 15.44 10.09
N ASP A 49 13.74 15.20 9.18
CA ASP A 49 12.55 14.36 9.40
C ASP A 49 12.68 12.88 8.95
N VAL A 50 13.86 12.45 8.49
CA VAL A 50 14.14 11.02 8.26
C VAL A 50 14.48 10.38 9.60
N PRO A 51 13.87 9.24 9.99
CA PRO A 51 14.39 8.43 11.10
C PRO A 51 15.86 8.17 10.85
N ARG A 52 16.72 8.82 11.64
CA ARG A 52 18.14 8.48 11.63
C ARG A 52 18.21 7.04 12.13
N PHE A 53 18.32 6.08 11.21
CA PHE A 53 19.04 4.86 11.53
C PHE A 53 20.38 5.34 12.05
N ASN A 54 20.58 5.21 13.36
CA ASN A 54 21.76 5.69 14.05
C ASN A 54 22.92 4.73 13.74
N LEU A 55 23.22 4.55 12.46
CA LEU A 55 24.49 4.05 11.99
C LEU A 55 25.43 5.23 12.18
N ASN A 56 26.28 5.12 13.18
CA ASN A 56 27.28 6.13 13.49
C ASN A 56 28.25 6.23 12.29
N MET A 57 27.91 7.06 11.31
CA MET A 57 28.62 7.16 10.04
C MET A 57 29.96 7.90 10.14
N SER A 58 30.29 8.40 11.33
CA SER A 58 31.57 9.06 11.62
C SER A 58 32.77 8.10 11.60
N HIS A 59 32.56 6.79 11.44
CA HIS A 59 33.60 5.79 11.24
C HIS A 59 33.81 5.35 9.78
N PHE A 60 33.06 5.87 8.80
CA PHE A 60 33.27 5.54 7.39
C PHE A 60 34.34 6.43 6.75
N GLY A 61 35.57 6.30 7.24
CA GLY A 61 36.75 6.86 6.58
C GLY A 61 37.25 5.91 5.49
N GLY A 62 37.14 6.32 4.22
CA GLY A 62 38.04 5.90 3.14
C GLY A 62 38.09 4.42 2.73
N GLY A 63 37.10 3.60 3.10
CA GLY A 63 37.06 2.19 2.67
C GLY A 63 36.79 2.06 1.16
N GLY A 64 37.56 1.21 0.48
CA GLY A 64 37.31 0.92 -0.93
C GLY A 64 35.95 0.23 -1.13
N THR A 65 35.49 0.09 -2.37
CA THR A 65 34.24 -0.66 -2.70
C THR A 65 34.21 -2.06 -2.10
N ALA A 66 35.38 -2.70 -1.92
CA ALA A 66 35.51 -3.99 -1.25
C ALA A 66 35.14 -3.94 0.25
N ASP A 67 35.49 -2.87 0.97
CA ASP A 67 35.20 -2.72 2.40
C ASP A 67 33.70 -2.51 2.63
N LEU A 68 33.05 -1.72 1.76
CA LEU A 68 31.60 -1.54 1.78
C LEU A 68 30.86 -2.85 1.51
N LEU A 69 31.36 -3.67 0.57
CA LEU A 69 30.78 -4.99 0.29
C LEU A 69 30.94 -5.94 1.49
N ALA A 70 32.12 -5.97 2.11
CA ALA A 70 32.36 -6.78 3.30
C ALA A 70 31.46 -6.37 4.48
N GLN A 71 31.27 -5.07 4.69
CA GLN A 71 30.36 -4.54 5.71
C GLN A 71 28.90 -4.90 5.44
N ALA A 72 28.47 -4.84 4.17
CA ALA A 72 27.12 -5.26 3.78
C ALA A 72 26.87 -6.75 4.04
N VAL A 73 27.87 -7.62 3.78
CA VAL A 73 27.79 -9.06 4.08
C VAL A 73 27.68 -9.30 5.59
N VAL A 74 28.51 -8.64 6.40
CA VAL A 74 28.45 -8.76 7.88
C VAL A 74 27.09 -8.32 8.41
N LEU A 75 26.56 -7.19 7.93
CA LEU A 75 25.24 -6.69 8.31
C LEU A 75 24.13 -7.68 7.92
N SER A 76 24.20 -8.25 6.71
CA SER A 76 23.26 -9.27 6.23
C SER A 76 23.29 -10.53 7.12
N GLU A 77 24.47 -11.04 7.47
CA GLU A 77 24.57 -12.17 8.39
C GLU A 77 24.01 -11.85 9.78
N GLU A 78 24.26 -10.65 10.29
CA GLU A 78 23.74 -10.20 11.59
C GLU A 78 22.21 -10.10 11.57
N MET A 79 21.63 -9.56 10.51
CA MET A 79 20.18 -9.54 10.29
C MET A 79 19.60 -10.96 10.23
N GLN A 80 20.23 -11.89 9.51
CA GLN A 80 19.78 -13.29 9.47
C GLN A 80 19.89 -13.98 10.84
N ARG A 81 20.96 -13.73 11.59
CA ARG A 81 21.13 -14.27 12.96
C ARG A 81 20.10 -13.69 13.91
N SER A 82 19.83 -12.38 13.83
CA SER A 82 18.77 -11.72 14.59
C SER A 82 17.41 -12.32 14.25
N GLY A 83 17.10 -12.50 12.96
CA GLY A 83 15.88 -13.16 12.49
C GLY A 83 15.71 -14.57 13.06
N ARG A 84 16.76 -15.40 13.07
CA ARG A 84 16.71 -16.74 13.69
C ARG A 84 16.43 -16.68 15.21
N ARG A 85 17.04 -15.73 15.92
CA ARG A 85 16.80 -15.52 17.36
C ARG A 85 15.36 -15.06 17.62
N LEU A 86 14.87 -14.13 16.82
CA LEU A 86 13.50 -13.61 16.87
C LEU A 86 12.47 -14.70 16.58
N ARG A 87 12.68 -15.53 15.56
CA ARG A 87 11.81 -16.69 15.29
C ARG A 87 11.76 -17.65 16.48
N ALA A 88 12.92 -17.98 17.05
CA ALA A 88 12.96 -18.84 18.24
C ALA A 88 12.28 -18.19 19.46
N GLN A 89 12.32 -16.86 19.57
CA GLN A 89 11.63 -16.11 20.61
C GLN A 89 10.11 -16.07 20.37
N LEU A 90 9.68 -15.78 19.15
CA LEU A 90 8.27 -15.80 18.74
C LEU A 90 7.66 -17.18 19.00
N ALA A 91 8.30 -18.25 18.54
CA ALA A 91 7.87 -19.62 18.79
C ALA A 91 7.78 -19.97 20.30
N ARG A 92 8.67 -19.39 21.13
CA ARG A 92 8.59 -19.55 22.59
C ARG A 92 7.41 -18.81 23.19
N GLU A 93 7.15 -17.58 22.78
CA GLU A 93 6.02 -16.78 23.27
C GLU A 93 4.69 -17.35 22.78
N GLU A 94 4.58 -17.75 21.52
CA GLU A 94 3.44 -18.50 20.99
C GLU A 94 3.20 -19.78 21.80
N LYS A 95 4.25 -20.55 22.12
CA LYS A 95 4.12 -21.76 22.94
C LYS A 95 3.67 -21.45 24.38
N LYS A 96 4.17 -20.36 24.98
CA LYS A 96 3.74 -19.91 26.32
C LYS A 96 2.28 -19.47 26.33
N LEU A 97 1.88 -18.67 25.34
CA LEU A 97 0.51 -18.20 25.16
C LEU A 97 -0.41 -19.38 24.88
N ALA A 98 -0.04 -20.30 24.00
CA ALA A 98 -0.78 -21.53 23.73
C ALA A 98 -0.92 -22.38 25.00
N ALA A 99 0.14 -22.56 25.80
CA ALA A 99 0.09 -23.30 27.06
C ALA A 99 -0.83 -22.63 28.10
N GLY A 100 -0.88 -21.29 28.14
CA GLY A 100 -1.82 -20.54 29.00
C GLY A 100 -3.25 -20.52 28.48
N ALA A 101 -3.44 -20.47 27.15
CA ALA A 101 -4.72 -20.45 26.48
C ALA A 101 -5.38 -21.84 26.40
N LEU A 102 -4.59 -22.92 26.34
CA LEU A 102 -5.04 -24.31 26.48
C LEU A 102 -5.72 -24.59 27.82
N GLN A 103 -5.53 -23.71 28.81
CA GLN A 103 -6.27 -23.76 30.07
C GLN A 103 -7.64 -23.07 30.02
N LYS A 104 -7.97 -22.34 28.95
CA LYS A 104 -9.18 -21.49 28.85
C LYS A 104 -9.96 -21.55 27.53
N LEU A 105 -9.42 -22.09 26.43
CA LEU A 105 -10.11 -22.12 25.13
C LEU A 105 -9.95 -23.45 24.39
N ASP A 106 -11.08 -23.94 23.88
CA ASP A 106 -11.22 -25.12 23.04
C ASP A 106 -10.55 -24.85 21.67
N MET A 107 -9.38 -25.47 21.46
CA MET A 107 -8.47 -25.24 20.32
C MET A 107 -8.98 -25.80 18.96
N GLY A 108 -10.26 -26.15 18.85
CA GLY A 108 -10.83 -26.73 17.63
C GLY A 108 -11.03 -25.77 16.45
N ALA A 109 -11.00 -24.45 16.66
CA ALA A 109 -11.53 -23.50 15.67
C ALA A 109 -10.54 -22.98 14.61
N LEU A 110 -9.21 -23.13 14.79
CA LEU A 110 -8.23 -22.52 13.86
C LEU A 110 -7.32 -23.52 13.14
N ALA A 111 -7.16 -24.74 13.64
CA ALA A 111 -6.30 -25.76 13.00
C ALA A 111 -7.04 -26.64 11.98
N GLY A 112 -8.35 -26.43 11.77
CA GLY A 112 -9.21 -27.28 10.95
C GLY A 112 -10.09 -26.54 9.95
N VAL A 113 -9.85 -25.26 9.69
CA VAL A 113 -10.57 -24.57 8.60
C VAL A 113 -10.10 -25.20 7.30
N ASN A 114 -10.97 -26.02 6.71
CA ASN A 114 -10.73 -26.63 5.41
C ASN A 114 -10.30 -25.53 4.43
N GLN A 115 -9.23 -25.76 3.66
CA GLN A 115 -8.74 -24.82 2.63
C GLN A 115 -9.85 -24.36 1.64
N GLY A 116 -10.96 -25.11 1.54
CA GLY A 116 -12.14 -24.72 0.77
C GLY A 116 -12.99 -23.59 1.39
N GLU A 117 -13.01 -23.46 2.72
CA GLU A 117 -13.84 -22.48 3.45
C GLU A 117 -13.15 -21.09 3.53
N GLN A 118 -11.82 -21.05 3.39
CA GLN A 118 -11.06 -19.78 3.33
C GLN A 118 -11.26 -18.99 2.03
N ARG A 119 -11.86 -19.58 0.98
CA ARG A 119 -12.03 -18.93 -0.34
C ARG A 119 -12.91 -17.67 -0.32
N GLY A 120 -13.71 -17.46 0.73
CA GLY A 120 -14.54 -16.26 0.88
C GLY A 120 -14.01 -15.23 1.89
N VAL A 121 -12.96 -15.55 2.64
CA VAL A 121 -12.47 -14.69 3.72
C VAL A 121 -11.46 -13.69 3.16
N VAL A 122 -11.64 -12.41 3.48
CA VAL A 122 -10.73 -11.32 3.06
C VAL A 122 -10.03 -10.77 4.29
N PRO A 123 -8.80 -11.19 4.61
CA PRO A 123 -8.07 -10.70 5.77
C PRO A 123 -7.67 -9.23 5.59
N ILE A 124 -7.59 -8.51 6.70
CA ILE A 124 -6.92 -7.21 6.75
C ILE A 124 -5.43 -7.45 6.95
N VAL A 125 -4.59 -6.87 6.10
CA VAL A 125 -3.14 -7.04 6.14
C VAL A 125 -2.44 -5.70 6.38
N TYR A 126 -1.83 -5.57 7.55
CA TYR A 126 -0.94 -4.49 7.91
C TYR A 126 0.50 -4.86 7.54
N VAL A 127 1.19 -4.01 6.79
CA VAL A 127 2.61 -4.20 6.46
C VAL A 127 3.40 -3.00 6.97
N ALA A 128 4.41 -3.25 7.80
CA ALA A 128 5.21 -2.21 8.45
C ALA A 128 6.69 -2.58 8.51
N THR A 129 7.56 -1.58 8.48
CA THR A 129 9.00 -1.78 8.70
C THR A 129 9.36 -2.04 10.15
N GLU A 130 8.43 -1.86 11.08
CA GLU A 130 8.62 -2.09 12.52
C GLU A 130 7.29 -2.32 13.24
N LEU A 131 7.33 -3.08 14.33
CA LEU A 131 6.20 -3.24 15.25
C LEU A 131 6.11 -2.06 16.22
N SER A 132 5.61 -0.93 15.75
CA SER A 132 5.51 0.31 16.55
C SER A 132 4.27 0.34 17.46
N PRO A 133 4.29 1.15 18.55
CA PRO A 133 3.10 1.37 19.37
C PRO A 133 1.88 1.86 18.58
N LEU A 134 2.11 2.66 17.52
CA LEU A 134 1.04 3.15 16.66
C LEU A 134 0.40 2.00 15.87
N LEU A 135 1.20 1.12 15.27
CA LEU A 135 0.67 -0.06 14.58
C LEU A 135 -0.17 -0.93 15.53
N VAL A 136 0.32 -1.17 16.75
CA VAL A 136 -0.44 -1.93 17.75
C VAL A 136 -1.76 -1.24 18.08
N ALA A 137 -1.76 0.08 18.28
CA ALA A 137 -2.98 0.84 18.52
C ALA A 137 -3.96 0.74 17.34
N CYS A 138 -3.49 0.90 16.10
CA CYS A 138 -4.31 0.73 14.89
C CYS A 138 -4.93 -0.66 14.81
N VAL A 139 -4.15 -1.73 15.03
CA VAL A 139 -4.63 -3.13 14.99
C VAL A 139 -5.65 -3.40 16.08
N ARG A 140 -5.39 -2.92 17.31
CA ARG A 140 -6.34 -3.04 18.44
C ARG A 140 -7.65 -2.34 18.13
N THR A 141 -7.60 -1.11 17.65
CA THR A 141 -8.79 -0.36 17.30
C THR A 141 -9.55 -1.04 16.17
N THR A 142 -8.89 -1.43 15.08
CA THR A 142 -9.54 -2.18 13.98
C THR A 142 -10.20 -3.46 14.47
N ARG A 143 -9.55 -4.21 15.38
CA ARG A 143 -10.13 -5.41 16.00
C ARG A 143 -11.41 -5.13 16.81
N MET A 144 -11.54 -3.96 17.45
CA MET A 144 -12.77 -3.59 18.16
C MET A 144 -13.96 -3.44 17.22
N TYR A 145 -13.73 -2.85 16.04
CA TYR A 145 -14.78 -2.61 15.03
C TYR A 145 -15.06 -3.83 14.16
N ASP A 146 -14.09 -4.74 14.07
CA ASP A 146 -14.24 -6.00 13.37
C ASP A 146 -13.70 -7.18 14.18
N PRO A 147 -14.50 -7.71 15.12
CA PRO A 147 -14.04 -8.76 16.03
C PRO A 147 -13.78 -10.11 15.34
N THR A 148 -14.28 -10.29 14.12
CA THR A 148 -14.28 -11.60 13.43
C THR A 148 -13.30 -11.69 12.26
N VAL A 149 -12.92 -10.57 11.64
CA VAL A 149 -12.04 -10.62 10.47
C VAL A 149 -10.64 -11.11 10.84
N PRO A 150 -10.00 -12.00 10.07
CA PRO A 150 -8.58 -12.28 10.30
C PRO A 150 -7.75 -11.02 10.04
N ILE A 151 -6.86 -10.68 10.98
CA ILE A 151 -5.89 -9.59 10.79
C ILE A 151 -4.50 -10.20 10.74
N ILE A 152 -3.73 -9.85 9.72
CA ILE A 152 -2.35 -10.27 9.56
C ILE A 152 -1.47 -9.03 9.70
N VAL A 153 -0.57 -9.06 10.66
CA VAL A 153 0.44 -8.04 10.86
C VAL A 153 1.75 -8.59 10.33
N VAL A 154 2.32 -7.95 9.31
CA VAL A 154 3.66 -8.24 8.82
C VAL A 154 4.58 -7.11 9.23
N ALA A 155 5.49 -7.37 10.16
CA ALA A 155 6.37 -6.35 10.70
C ALA A 155 7.77 -6.89 10.97
N SER A 156 8.78 -6.02 10.91
CA SER A 156 10.09 -6.32 11.48
C SER A 156 10.04 -6.18 13.00
N LEU A 157 10.77 -7.05 13.70
CA LEU A 157 11.02 -6.92 15.14
C LEU A 157 12.38 -6.26 15.44
N GLY A 158 13.13 -5.85 14.41
CA GLY A 158 14.44 -5.21 14.54
C GLY A 158 15.48 -6.06 15.27
N LEU A 159 16.48 -5.42 15.89
CA LEU A 159 17.45 -6.10 16.75
C LEU A 159 16.92 -6.33 18.17
N GLN A 160 15.96 -5.51 18.59
CA GLN A 160 15.33 -5.57 19.90
C GLN A 160 13.83 -5.65 19.72
N ALA A 161 13.29 -6.87 19.89
CA ALA A 161 11.86 -7.08 19.83
C ALA A 161 11.16 -6.17 20.85
N PRO A 162 10.20 -5.33 20.43
CA PRO A 162 9.41 -4.51 21.34
C PRO A 162 8.45 -5.43 22.11
N MET A 163 8.92 -5.99 23.23
CA MET A 163 8.27 -7.11 23.92
C MET A 163 6.84 -6.79 24.36
N LYS A 164 6.57 -5.54 24.73
CA LYS A 164 5.25 -5.09 25.13
C LYS A 164 4.31 -5.15 23.92
N GLU A 165 4.67 -4.50 22.83
CA GLU A 165 3.93 -4.43 21.57
C GLU A 165 3.70 -5.83 20.98
N LEU A 166 4.74 -6.67 21.00
CA LEU A 166 4.67 -8.08 20.58
C LEU A 166 3.63 -8.86 21.40
N THR A 167 3.70 -8.73 22.73
CA THR A 167 2.76 -9.41 23.63
C THR A 167 1.33 -8.92 23.39
N GLU A 168 1.13 -7.61 23.24
CA GLU A 168 -0.19 -7.03 22.96
C GLU A 168 -0.80 -7.57 21.67
N VAL A 169 -0.04 -7.59 20.56
CA VAL A 169 -0.55 -8.08 19.27
C VAL A 169 -0.87 -9.58 19.31
N LEU A 170 -0.01 -10.40 19.91
CA LEU A 170 -0.22 -11.85 19.99
C LEU A 170 -1.38 -12.26 20.91
N GLN A 171 -1.82 -11.37 21.80
CA GLN A 171 -2.99 -11.61 22.67
C GLN A 171 -4.32 -11.27 22.00
N LEU A 172 -4.31 -10.56 20.86
CA LEU A 172 -5.54 -10.18 20.19
C LEU A 172 -6.16 -11.38 19.46
N PRO A 173 -7.48 -11.59 19.59
CA PRO A 173 -8.15 -12.69 18.91
C PRO A 173 -8.06 -12.52 17.40
N HIS A 174 -7.89 -13.63 16.68
CA HIS A 174 -7.82 -13.68 15.21
C HIS A 174 -6.74 -12.75 14.59
N VAL A 175 -5.71 -12.38 15.35
CA VAL A 175 -4.55 -11.64 14.85
C VAL A 175 -3.37 -12.59 14.70
N GLN A 176 -2.71 -12.55 13.54
CA GLN A 176 -1.47 -13.28 13.29
C GLN A 176 -0.34 -12.28 13.07
N LEU A 177 0.81 -12.56 13.68
CA LEU A 177 2.04 -11.81 13.41
C LEU A 177 2.95 -12.65 12.49
N LYS A 178 3.47 -12.02 11.44
CA LYS A 178 4.46 -12.58 10.53
C LYS A 178 5.68 -11.66 10.48
N LEU A 179 6.85 -12.25 10.32
CA LEU A 179 8.10 -11.49 10.26
C LEU A 179 8.30 -10.97 8.84
N LEU A 180 8.54 -9.66 8.71
CA LEU A 180 8.81 -9.03 7.41
C LEU A 180 10.02 -9.68 6.71
N GLU A 181 11.02 -10.08 7.49
CA GLU A 181 12.26 -10.70 7.02
C GLU A 181 12.04 -11.98 6.21
N ASP A 182 10.92 -12.68 6.45
CA ASP A 182 10.58 -13.91 5.72
C ASP A 182 10.12 -13.61 4.28
N TYR A 183 9.79 -12.36 3.97
CA TYR A 183 9.24 -11.94 2.67
C TYR A 183 10.14 -10.98 1.89
N VAL A 184 11.14 -10.38 2.54
CA VAL A 184 12.07 -9.40 1.91
C VAL A 184 13.49 -9.94 1.74
N GLY A 185 13.76 -11.15 2.23
CA GLY A 185 15.07 -11.81 2.16
C GLY A 185 15.45 -12.32 0.77
N GLU A 186 16.69 -12.82 0.66
CA GLU A 186 17.22 -13.42 -0.57
C GLU A 186 16.31 -14.53 -1.10
N GLY A 187 16.10 -14.55 -2.42
CA GLY A 187 15.20 -15.49 -3.10
C GLY A 187 13.73 -15.05 -3.18
N SER A 188 13.34 -13.97 -2.49
CA SER A 188 11.98 -13.40 -2.59
C SER A 188 11.79 -12.53 -3.83
N GLY A 189 10.53 -12.32 -4.25
CA GLY A 189 10.19 -11.35 -5.30
C GLY A 189 10.53 -9.92 -4.90
N SER A 190 10.37 -9.59 -3.61
CA SER A 190 10.75 -8.30 -3.02
C SER A 190 12.25 -8.01 -3.16
N HIS A 191 13.09 -9.03 -2.91
CA HIS A 191 14.53 -8.92 -3.11
C HIS A 191 14.91 -8.85 -4.60
N ALA A 192 14.26 -9.64 -5.47
CA ALA A 192 14.49 -9.54 -6.91
C ALA A 192 14.16 -8.14 -7.46
N PHE A 193 13.09 -7.51 -6.96
CA PHE A 193 12.75 -6.13 -7.26
C PHE A 193 13.82 -5.16 -6.74
N SER A 194 14.30 -5.36 -5.50
CA SER A 194 15.28 -4.47 -4.89
C SER A 194 16.57 -4.35 -5.69
N GLN A 195 16.98 -5.41 -6.38
CA GLN A 195 18.17 -5.43 -7.24
C GLN A 195 18.02 -4.63 -8.55
N LYS A 196 16.79 -4.38 -8.99
CA LYS A 196 16.48 -3.70 -10.26
C LYS A 196 15.96 -2.28 -10.08
N TYR A 197 15.52 -1.94 -8.88
CA TYR A 197 14.86 -0.68 -8.59
C TYR A 197 15.73 0.53 -8.95
N ILE A 198 15.18 1.42 -9.79
CA ILE A 198 15.78 2.70 -10.14
C ILE A 198 14.98 3.80 -9.43
N HIS A 199 15.63 4.50 -8.51
CA HIS A 199 14.97 5.49 -7.68
C HIS A 199 14.70 6.80 -8.42
N HIS A 200 13.43 7.20 -8.45
CA HIS A 200 12.94 8.47 -9.02
C HIS A 200 11.85 9.08 -8.13
N SER A 201 12.08 9.20 -6.83
CA SER A 201 11.13 9.83 -5.91
C SER A 201 11.80 10.97 -5.16
N VAL A 202 11.01 11.90 -4.63
CA VAL A 202 11.48 12.90 -3.67
C VAL A 202 11.69 12.32 -2.27
N ASN A 203 11.10 11.15 -2.00
CA ASN A 203 11.30 10.43 -0.75
C ASN A 203 12.67 9.74 -0.72
N GLY A 204 13.14 9.35 0.47
CA GLY A 204 14.38 8.58 0.57
C GLY A 204 14.29 7.22 -0.13
N VAL A 205 15.39 6.77 -0.74
CA VAL A 205 15.49 5.50 -1.51
C VAL A 205 14.89 4.31 -0.76
N MET A 206 15.29 4.11 0.50
CA MET A 206 14.86 2.96 1.30
C MET A 206 13.36 2.98 1.61
N TYR A 207 12.83 4.17 1.93
CA TYR A 207 11.40 4.34 2.19
C TYR A 207 10.59 4.03 0.94
N GLU A 208 10.98 4.67 -0.17
CA GLU A 208 10.28 4.52 -1.43
C GLU A 208 10.35 3.06 -1.92
N GLN A 209 11.52 2.45 -1.90
CA GLN A 209 11.69 1.03 -2.25
C GLN A 209 10.77 0.13 -1.43
N PHE A 210 10.62 0.38 -0.13
CA PHE A 210 9.71 -0.38 0.73
C PHE A 210 8.23 -0.20 0.31
N CYS A 211 7.82 1.01 -0.13
CA CYS A 211 6.48 1.26 -0.68
C CYS A 211 6.16 0.39 -1.90
N PHE A 212 7.14 -0.03 -2.69
CA PHE A 212 6.95 -1.04 -3.75
C PHE A 212 7.02 -2.47 -3.19
N GLN A 213 8.00 -2.75 -2.32
CA GLN A 213 8.22 -4.09 -1.77
C GLN A 213 7.02 -4.65 -1.01
N ARG A 214 6.22 -3.80 -0.36
CA ARG A 214 5.01 -4.24 0.36
C ARG A 214 4.04 -5.04 -0.49
N PHE A 215 3.93 -4.78 -1.80
CA PHE A 215 3.03 -5.55 -2.67
C PHE A 215 3.51 -6.98 -2.90
N PHE A 216 4.82 -7.20 -2.96
CA PHE A 216 5.40 -8.54 -3.00
C PHE A 216 5.13 -9.28 -1.68
N VAL A 217 5.26 -8.58 -0.55
CA VAL A 217 4.90 -9.14 0.78
C VAL A 217 3.42 -9.53 0.82
N LEU A 218 2.51 -8.65 0.39
CA LEU A 218 1.07 -8.93 0.32
C LEU A 218 0.76 -10.14 -0.55
N ARG A 219 1.38 -10.24 -1.73
CA ARG A 219 1.23 -11.38 -2.64
C ARG A 219 1.69 -12.67 -1.98
N ASP A 220 2.88 -12.68 -1.40
CA ASP A 220 3.48 -13.88 -0.83
C ASP A 220 2.70 -14.35 0.42
N VAL A 221 2.18 -13.43 1.24
CA VAL A 221 1.25 -13.74 2.33
C VAL A 221 -0.04 -14.34 1.80
N ALA A 222 -0.64 -13.74 0.77
CA ALA A 222 -1.88 -14.25 0.17
C ALA A 222 -1.72 -15.67 -0.38
N ILE A 223 -0.60 -15.95 -1.06
CA ILE A 223 -0.27 -17.29 -1.58
C ILE A 223 -0.06 -18.28 -0.44
N GLN A 224 0.78 -17.92 0.54
CA GLN A 224 1.13 -18.80 1.66
C GLN A 224 -0.10 -19.22 2.48
N GLU A 225 -1.01 -18.29 2.70
CA GLU A 225 -2.21 -18.50 3.51
C GLU A 225 -3.44 -18.93 2.70
N GLY A 226 -3.31 -19.04 1.37
CA GLY A 226 -4.40 -19.49 0.50
C GLY A 226 -5.55 -18.48 0.33
N PHE A 227 -5.29 -17.18 0.50
CA PHE A 227 -6.29 -16.13 0.33
C PHE A 227 -6.48 -15.73 -1.13
N ALA A 228 -7.74 -15.77 -1.59
CA ALA A 228 -8.09 -15.30 -2.93
C ALA A 228 -8.14 -13.76 -3.04
N ARG A 229 -8.34 -13.08 -1.91
CA ARG A 229 -8.35 -11.61 -1.80
C ARG A 229 -7.63 -11.18 -0.52
N VAL A 230 -7.01 -10.00 -0.53
CA VAL A 230 -6.44 -9.36 0.66
C VAL A 230 -6.85 -7.91 0.73
N PHE A 231 -7.11 -7.41 1.94
CA PHE A 231 -7.39 -6.01 2.20
C PHE A 231 -6.17 -5.38 2.89
N HIS A 232 -5.34 -4.69 2.11
CA HIS A 232 -4.19 -3.97 2.61
C HIS A 232 -4.60 -2.63 3.24
N VAL A 233 -4.05 -2.40 4.43
CA VAL A 233 -4.12 -1.14 5.17
C VAL A 233 -2.72 -0.76 5.64
N ASP A 234 -2.33 0.50 5.45
CA ASP A 234 -1.05 1.00 5.95
C ASP A 234 -0.98 1.02 7.48
N HIS A 235 0.23 0.90 8.01
CA HIS A 235 0.48 0.79 9.46
C HIS A 235 0.05 2.02 10.27
N ASP A 236 -0.10 3.18 9.63
CA ASP A 236 -0.56 4.43 10.24
C ASP A 236 -2.04 4.72 9.94
N LEU A 237 -2.79 3.72 9.50
CA LEU A 237 -4.21 3.82 9.18
C LEU A 237 -5.04 2.94 10.11
N VAL A 238 -6.08 3.53 10.68
CA VAL A 238 -7.06 2.84 11.53
C VAL A 238 -8.41 2.73 10.82
N ILE A 239 -9.08 1.59 10.99
CA ILE A 239 -10.43 1.34 10.48
C ILE A 239 -11.42 1.42 11.65
N PHE A 240 -12.47 2.22 11.48
CA PHE A 240 -13.52 2.43 12.47
C PHE A 240 -14.83 1.71 12.11
N ASP A 241 -14.80 0.79 11.15
CA ASP A 241 -15.98 0.06 10.66
C ASP A 241 -15.66 -1.42 10.37
N ASN A 242 -16.69 -2.20 10.09
CA ASN A 242 -16.53 -3.57 9.63
C ASN A 242 -15.92 -3.61 8.22
N HIS A 243 -14.94 -4.49 8.00
CA HIS A 243 -14.23 -4.58 6.71
C HIS A 243 -15.17 -4.88 5.54
N ARG A 244 -16.30 -5.55 5.80
CA ARG A 244 -17.29 -5.94 4.80
C ARG A 244 -17.87 -4.76 4.06
N VAL A 245 -17.96 -3.58 4.71
CA VAL A 245 -18.43 -2.33 4.09
C VAL A 245 -17.55 -1.93 2.90
N PHE A 246 -16.25 -2.24 2.94
CA PHE A 246 -15.31 -1.92 1.87
C PHE A 246 -15.20 -3.01 0.82
N VAL A 247 -15.54 -4.27 1.16
CA VAL A 247 -15.22 -5.45 0.34
C VAL A 247 -16.45 -6.06 -0.33
N GLU A 248 -17.51 -6.32 0.43
CA GLU A 248 -18.65 -7.12 -0.04
C GLU A 248 -19.50 -6.49 -1.14
N PRO A 249 -19.70 -5.15 -1.19
CA PRO A 249 -20.51 -4.56 -2.24
C PRO A 249 -19.89 -4.68 -3.64
N TRP A 250 -18.62 -5.09 -3.75
CA TRP A 250 -17.84 -4.98 -4.97
C TRP A 250 -17.19 -6.32 -5.37
N ASP A 251 -17.66 -6.92 -6.47
CA ASP A 251 -16.98 -8.02 -7.14
C ASP A 251 -16.09 -7.54 -8.28
N VAL A 252 -15.03 -6.83 -7.92
CA VAL A 252 -14.01 -6.30 -8.83
C VAL A 252 -12.62 -6.83 -8.46
N ASP A 253 -11.64 -6.67 -9.33
CA ASP A 253 -10.28 -7.13 -9.09
C ASP A 253 -9.51 -6.26 -8.10
N PHE A 254 -9.78 -4.95 -8.10
CA PHE A 254 -9.13 -3.97 -7.23
C PHE A 254 -10.15 -3.01 -6.61
N ILE A 255 -9.98 -2.69 -5.33
CA ILE A 255 -10.72 -1.62 -4.66
C ILE A 255 -9.69 -0.68 -4.05
N GLY A 256 -9.81 0.62 -4.30
CA GLY A 256 -8.91 1.64 -3.73
C GLY A 256 -9.66 2.91 -3.40
N LEU A 257 -8.99 3.90 -2.80
CA LEU A 257 -9.59 5.23 -2.65
C LEU A 257 -9.66 5.94 -4.01
N ASP A 258 -8.59 5.84 -4.80
CA ASP A 258 -8.46 6.33 -6.16
C ASP A 258 -7.40 5.48 -6.92
N LEU A 259 -7.05 5.87 -8.16
CA LEU A 259 -6.06 5.16 -8.99
C LEU A 259 -4.60 5.42 -8.60
N ILE A 260 -4.36 6.23 -7.57
CA ILE A 260 -3.04 6.57 -7.05
C ILE A 260 -2.94 6.31 -5.54
N SER A 261 -3.89 5.61 -4.92
CA SER A 261 -3.89 5.32 -3.49
C SER A 261 -3.47 3.88 -3.25
N THR A 262 -2.27 3.72 -2.71
CA THR A 262 -1.65 2.42 -2.41
C THR A 262 -1.74 2.03 -0.94
N HIS A 263 -2.02 2.97 -0.05
CA HIS A 263 -2.05 2.79 1.42
C HIS A 263 -3.36 2.16 1.94
N PHE A 264 -4.38 2.09 1.08
CA PHE A 264 -5.66 1.45 1.37
C PHE A 264 -6.13 0.76 0.09
N SER A 265 -6.13 -0.57 0.07
CA SER A 265 -6.54 -1.29 -1.14
C SER A 265 -6.96 -2.73 -0.88
N VAL A 266 -7.94 -3.21 -1.65
CA VAL A 266 -8.35 -4.61 -1.69
C VAL A 266 -7.95 -5.19 -3.04
N TRP A 267 -7.32 -6.36 -3.01
CA TRP A 267 -6.77 -7.00 -4.19
C TRP A 267 -7.30 -8.42 -4.34
N LYS A 268 -7.75 -8.81 -5.54
CA LYS A 268 -7.77 -10.22 -5.94
C LYS A 268 -6.33 -10.69 -6.21
N LEU A 269 -5.99 -11.87 -5.73
CA LEU A 269 -4.65 -12.43 -5.85
C LEU A 269 -4.12 -12.43 -7.32
N PRO A 270 -4.88 -12.87 -8.34
CA PRO A 270 -4.36 -12.86 -9.72
C PRO A 270 -3.97 -11.49 -10.25
N VAL A 271 -4.62 -10.41 -9.79
CA VAL A 271 -4.26 -9.05 -10.21
C VAL A 271 -3.09 -8.50 -9.40
N LEU A 272 -2.99 -8.85 -8.12
CA LEU A 272 -1.80 -8.53 -7.32
C LEU A 272 -0.54 -9.20 -7.88
N GLU A 273 -0.63 -10.47 -8.30
CA GLU A 273 0.48 -11.18 -8.97
C GLU A 273 0.91 -10.46 -10.24
N ARG A 274 -0.04 -10.12 -11.13
CA ARG A 274 0.23 -9.34 -12.35
C ARG A 274 0.85 -7.98 -12.05
N PHE A 275 0.44 -7.32 -10.97
CA PHE A 275 1.01 -6.05 -10.57
C PHE A 275 2.47 -6.20 -10.11
N CYS A 276 2.77 -7.21 -9.31
CA CYS A 276 4.15 -7.54 -8.92
C CYS A 276 5.03 -7.86 -10.13
N ASP A 277 4.53 -8.66 -11.08
CA ASP A 277 5.24 -9.00 -12.31
C ASP A 277 5.48 -7.75 -13.17
N TYR A 278 4.47 -6.89 -13.30
CA TYR A 278 4.58 -5.61 -13.99
C TYR A 278 5.69 -4.74 -13.40
N MET A 279 5.79 -4.62 -12.07
CA MET A 279 6.88 -3.85 -11.44
C MET A 279 8.26 -4.44 -11.72
N LEU A 280 8.41 -5.77 -11.69
CA LEU A 280 9.67 -6.44 -12.02
C LEU A 280 10.06 -6.21 -13.48
N ASP A 281 9.10 -6.33 -14.39
CA ASP A 281 9.31 -6.13 -15.83
C ASP A 281 9.62 -4.67 -16.14
N PHE A 282 8.90 -3.73 -15.51
CA PHE A 282 9.09 -2.30 -15.70
C PHE A 282 10.54 -1.88 -15.48
N TYR A 283 11.15 -2.36 -14.39
CA TYR A 283 12.54 -2.04 -14.02
C TYR A 283 13.58 -3.01 -14.61
N ALA A 284 13.18 -4.12 -15.22
CA ALA A 284 14.10 -5.00 -15.95
C ALA A 284 14.49 -4.44 -17.34
N ARG A 285 13.76 -3.43 -17.84
CA ARG A 285 14.03 -2.78 -19.13
C ARG A 285 15.32 -1.97 -19.09
N PRO A 286 15.91 -1.65 -20.27
CA PRO A 286 16.99 -0.68 -20.36
C PRO A 286 16.62 0.66 -19.70
N VAL A 287 17.57 1.29 -18.99
CA VAL A 287 17.36 2.55 -18.23
C VAL A 287 16.59 3.60 -19.04
N VAL A 288 16.96 3.81 -20.31
CA VAL A 288 16.30 4.80 -21.17
C VAL A 288 14.80 4.54 -21.37
N GLN A 289 14.37 3.27 -21.35
CA GLN A 289 12.96 2.89 -21.44
C GLN A 289 12.25 3.03 -20.08
N VAL A 290 12.96 2.77 -18.98
CA VAL A 290 12.47 3.03 -17.62
C VAL A 290 12.19 4.53 -17.48
N ASP A 291 13.16 5.38 -17.84
CA ASP A 291 13.03 6.83 -17.81
C ASP A 291 11.87 7.31 -18.67
N ALA A 292 11.72 6.80 -19.89
CA ALA A 292 10.58 7.11 -20.75
C ALA A 292 9.23 6.74 -20.11
N GLY A 293 9.17 5.60 -19.42
CA GLY A 293 8.00 5.20 -18.64
C GLY A 293 7.72 6.15 -17.48
N ILE A 294 8.76 6.56 -16.74
CA ILE A 294 8.66 7.54 -15.65
C ILE A 294 8.18 8.90 -16.17
N HIS A 295 8.71 9.37 -17.30
CA HIS A 295 8.24 10.60 -17.95
C HIS A 295 6.78 10.51 -18.40
N ARG A 296 6.34 9.33 -18.87
CA ARG A 296 4.97 9.10 -19.33
C ARG A 296 3.96 9.09 -18.18
N PHE A 297 4.30 8.44 -17.07
CA PHE A 297 3.34 8.10 -16.02
C PHE A 297 3.56 8.83 -14.70
N GLY A 298 4.78 9.32 -14.45
CA GLY A 298 5.13 10.07 -13.27
C GLY A 298 4.56 11.47 -13.24
N TYR A 299 4.84 12.17 -12.15
CA TYR A 299 4.40 13.55 -11.95
C TYR A 299 5.57 14.50 -12.12
N ALA A 300 5.41 15.48 -13.02
CA ALA A 300 6.38 16.54 -13.22
C ALA A 300 6.42 17.45 -11.97
N MET A 301 7.43 17.26 -11.14
CA MET A 301 7.78 18.22 -10.10
C MET A 301 8.51 19.35 -10.79
N ASN A 302 7.82 20.47 -11.02
CA ASN A 302 8.31 21.61 -11.81
C ASN A 302 8.71 21.21 -13.26
N ALA A 303 9.50 22.03 -13.95
CA ALA A 303 9.91 21.78 -15.33
C ALA A 303 11.12 20.83 -15.49
N THR A 304 11.68 20.28 -14.40
CA THR A 304 13.01 19.63 -14.42
C THR A 304 13.07 18.19 -13.90
N PHE A 305 12.09 17.74 -13.11
CA PHE A 305 12.14 16.42 -12.47
C PHE A 305 10.78 15.73 -12.51
N TYR A 306 10.77 14.40 -12.68
CA TYR A 306 9.55 13.60 -12.57
C TYR A 306 9.67 12.69 -11.36
N THR A 307 8.70 12.79 -10.45
CA THR A 307 8.57 11.87 -9.31
C THR A 307 7.74 10.65 -9.71
N PHE A 308 8.17 9.47 -9.26
CA PHE A 308 7.63 8.17 -9.59
C PHE A 308 7.72 7.25 -8.37
N SER A 309 6.63 7.25 -7.62
CA SER A 309 6.35 6.36 -6.51
C SER A 309 5.51 5.16 -6.93
N ASP A 310 5.25 4.28 -5.97
CA ASP A 310 4.35 3.15 -6.09
C ASP A 310 2.91 3.54 -6.52
N MET A 311 2.46 4.73 -6.14
CA MET A 311 1.19 5.31 -6.60
C MET A 311 1.17 5.50 -8.13
N PHE A 312 2.28 5.94 -8.71
CA PHE A 312 2.38 6.17 -10.16
C PHE A 312 2.62 4.87 -10.93
N ILE A 313 3.34 3.90 -10.36
CA ILE A 313 3.48 2.58 -10.99
C ILE A 313 2.14 1.83 -11.02
N LEU A 314 1.30 2.00 -9.98
CA LEU A 314 -0.07 1.48 -9.96
C LEU A 314 -0.89 2.04 -11.12
N LYS A 315 -0.90 3.37 -11.27
CA LYS A 315 -1.57 4.04 -12.39
C LYS A 315 -1.05 3.53 -13.75
N ALA A 316 0.27 3.40 -13.89
CA ALA A 316 0.89 2.87 -15.11
C ALA A 316 0.42 1.45 -15.41
N PHE A 317 0.37 0.57 -14.40
CA PHE A 317 -0.13 -0.80 -14.53
C PHE A 317 -1.58 -0.86 -15.04
N PHE A 318 -2.47 -0.01 -14.53
CA PHE A 318 -3.87 0.04 -15.00
C PHE A 318 -3.95 0.47 -16.46
N ILE A 319 -3.24 1.52 -16.84
CA ILE A 319 -3.22 2.04 -18.22
C ILE A 319 -2.66 1.00 -19.19
N GLU A 320 -1.48 0.44 -18.90
CA GLU A 320 -0.86 -0.53 -19.81
C GLU A 320 -1.62 -1.86 -19.85
N SER A 321 -2.27 -2.27 -18.76
CA SER A 321 -3.17 -3.42 -18.76
C SER A 321 -4.37 -3.22 -19.68
N GLN A 322 -4.95 -2.01 -19.67
CA GLN A 322 -6.03 -1.63 -20.58
C GLN A 322 -5.56 -1.64 -22.05
N GLU A 323 -4.41 -1.02 -22.32
CA GLU A 323 -3.80 -0.95 -23.67
C GLU A 323 -3.46 -2.35 -24.21
N ALA A 324 -3.04 -3.26 -23.34
CA ALA A 324 -2.74 -4.65 -23.70
C ALA A 324 -3.98 -5.54 -23.85
N GLY A 325 -5.20 -5.00 -23.75
CA GLY A 325 -6.44 -5.78 -23.85
C GLY A 325 -6.69 -6.73 -22.68
N ARG A 326 -6.07 -6.47 -21.53
CA ARG A 326 -6.21 -7.25 -20.29
C ARG A 326 -6.62 -6.34 -19.13
N PRO A 327 -7.75 -5.62 -19.25
CA PRO A 327 -8.16 -4.62 -18.28
C PRO A 327 -8.29 -5.22 -16.88
N VAL A 328 -8.04 -4.39 -15.87
CA VAL A 328 -8.30 -4.70 -14.47
C VAL A 328 -9.63 -4.07 -14.10
N THR A 329 -10.57 -4.85 -13.57
CA THR A 329 -11.82 -4.29 -13.06
C THR A 329 -11.56 -3.65 -11.70
N TYR A 330 -12.09 -2.45 -11.46
CA TYR A 330 -11.86 -1.75 -10.20
C TYR A 330 -13.05 -0.97 -9.69
N HIS A 331 -13.02 -0.67 -8.39
CA HIS A 331 -13.94 0.27 -7.73
C HIS A 331 -13.15 1.28 -6.89
N LEU A 332 -13.43 2.56 -7.08
CA LEU A 332 -12.78 3.64 -6.33
C LEU A 332 -13.75 4.22 -5.31
N LEU A 333 -13.36 4.30 -4.04
CA LEU A 333 -14.24 4.75 -2.95
C LEU A 333 -14.35 6.28 -2.85
N LEU A 334 -13.31 7.00 -3.30
CA LEU A 334 -13.19 8.42 -3.10
C LEU A 334 -13.38 9.21 -4.39
N ARG A 335 -12.52 8.97 -5.38
CA ARG A 335 -12.50 9.71 -6.65
C ARG A 335 -12.74 8.79 -7.82
N ASP A 336 -13.38 9.27 -8.87
CA ASP A 336 -13.48 8.54 -10.12
C ASP A 336 -12.15 8.54 -10.90
N GLU A 337 -12.12 7.90 -12.07
CA GLU A 337 -10.96 7.85 -12.96
C GLU A 337 -10.48 9.21 -13.47
N HIS A 338 -11.31 10.26 -13.31
CA HIS A 338 -11.00 11.64 -13.66
C HIS A 338 -10.56 12.47 -12.44
N GLY A 339 -10.49 11.87 -11.26
CA GLY A 339 -10.10 12.52 -10.00
C GLY A 339 -11.24 13.31 -9.34
N VAL A 340 -12.47 13.21 -9.84
CA VAL A 340 -13.64 13.90 -9.29
C VAL A 340 -14.14 13.15 -8.06
N LEU A 341 -14.42 13.88 -6.98
CA LEU A 341 -14.94 13.29 -5.75
C LEU A 341 -16.34 12.68 -5.99
N LYS A 342 -16.52 11.42 -5.61
CA LYS A 342 -17.77 10.68 -5.80
C LYS A 342 -18.82 11.10 -4.77
N GLU A 343 -20.08 10.95 -5.15
CA GLU A 343 -21.19 11.06 -4.19
C GLU A 343 -21.02 9.99 -3.10
N GLY A 344 -21.17 10.39 -1.83
CA GLY A 344 -20.96 9.50 -0.69
C GLY A 344 -19.51 9.21 -0.34
N ALA A 345 -18.52 9.91 -0.93
CA ALA A 345 -17.10 9.73 -0.63
C ALA A 345 -16.67 10.30 0.73
N THR A 346 -17.45 11.21 1.32
CA THR A 346 -17.10 11.94 2.56
C THR A 346 -16.64 11.04 3.72
N PRO A 347 -17.27 9.87 3.99
CA PRO A 347 -16.83 8.96 5.05
C PRO A 347 -15.40 8.41 4.87
N TYR A 348 -14.86 8.43 3.65
CA TYR A 348 -13.53 7.89 3.31
C TYR A 348 -12.46 8.97 3.19
N LEU A 349 -12.83 10.26 3.15
CA LEU A 349 -11.87 11.36 2.97
C LEU A 349 -10.76 11.37 4.04
N ALA A 350 -11.08 10.96 5.27
CA ALA A 350 -10.10 10.93 6.36
C ALA A 350 -9.08 9.80 6.23
N ILE A 351 -9.36 8.81 5.37
CA ILE A 351 -8.43 7.74 4.99
C ILE A 351 -7.39 8.28 4.01
N GLU A 352 -7.78 9.15 3.06
CA GLU A 352 -6.82 9.79 2.15
C GLU A 352 -6.04 10.90 2.86
N GLN A 353 -6.75 11.86 3.45
CA GLN A 353 -6.15 13.04 4.08
C GLN A 353 -7.20 13.77 4.93
N LEU A 354 -7.13 13.61 6.26
CA LEU A 354 -8.07 14.26 7.17
C LEU A 354 -7.98 15.80 7.16
N ASP A 355 -6.80 16.35 6.87
CA ASP A 355 -6.56 17.79 6.76
C ASP A 355 -7.43 18.45 5.68
N ARG A 356 -7.76 17.73 4.59
CA ARG A 356 -8.66 18.23 3.54
C ARG A 356 -10.08 18.48 4.03
N ILE A 357 -10.55 17.77 5.05
CA ILE A 357 -11.90 17.94 5.59
C ILE A 357 -11.92 19.00 6.70
N THR A 358 -10.89 19.02 7.52
CA THR A 358 -10.90 19.71 8.81
C THR A 358 -9.98 20.93 8.86
N GLY A 359 -9.08 21.08 7.88
CA GLY A 359 -7.94 22.00 7.98
C GLY A 359 -6.92 21.59 9.04
N TRP A 360 -7.00 20.35 9.55
CA TRP A 360 -6.19 19.85 10.66
C TRP A 360 -4.70 19.84 10.32
N ARG A 361 -3.87 20.38 11.23
CA ARG A 361 -2.42 20.52 11.04
C ARG A 361 -1.62 19.57 11.93
N CYS A 362 -2.09 18.34 12.10
CA CYS A 362 -1.49 17.35 13.00
C CYS A 362 -1.33 17.85 14.46
N ARG A 363 -2.23 18.72 14.94
CA ARG A 363 -2.26 19.18 16.34
C ARG A 363 -3.45 18.57 17.05
N TYR A 364 -3.24 18.14 18.29
CA TYR A 364 -4.30 17.48 19.07
C TYR A 364 -5.48 18.41 19.37
N ARG A 365 -5.24 19.68 19.68
CA ARG A 365 -6.32 20.67 19.90
C ARG A 365 -7.19 20.90 18.65
N ASP A 366 -6.56 20.94 17.48
CA ASP A 366 -7.27 21.12 16.20
C ASP A 366 -8.15 19.89 15.92
N TRP A 367 -7.66 18.69 16.26
CA TRP A 367 -8.44 17.46 16.20
C TRP A 367 -9.67 17.52 17.11
N GLU A 368 -9.51 17.85 18.40
CA GLU A 368 -10.62 17.92 19.35
C GLU A 368 -11.69 18.94 18.96
N ALA A 369 -11.30 20.02 18.27
CA ALA A 369 -12.23 21.02 17.77
C ALA A 369 -13.01 20.55 16.54
N ALA A 370 -12.44 19.64 15.74
CA ALA A 370 -13.00 19.23 14.45
C ALA A 370 -13.72 17.87 14.49
N VAL A 371 -13.32 16.97 15.39
CA VAL A 371 -13.81 15.60 15.46
C VAL A 371 -14.64 15.39 16.72
N GLU A 372 -15.88 14.98 16.51
CA GLU A 372 -16.80 14.57 17.57
C GLU A 372 -16.80 13.04 17.71
N TRP A 373 -16.68 12.53 18.93
CA TRP A 373 -16.85 11.10 19.20
C TRP A 373 -18.30 10.79 19.56
N ARG A 374 -18.91 9.83 18.87
CA ARG A 374 -20.28 9.37 19.15
C ARG A 374 -20.30 7.86 19.26
N ALA A 375 -21.26 7.31 20.00
CA ALA A 375 -21.50 5.87 20.00
C ALA A 375 -22.00 5.43 18.60
N LEU A 376 -21.43 4.35 18.07
CA LEU A 376 -21.79 3.77 16.78
C LEU A 376 -23.26 3.31 16.76
N SER A 377 -23.71 2.73 17.87
CA SER A 377 -25.10 2.31 18.10
C SER A 377 -25.41 2.37 19.59
N LYS A 378 -26.70 2.27 19.96
CA LYS A 378 -27.12 2.21 21.36
C LYS A 378 -26.62 0.93 22.04
N GLU A 379 -26.43 -0.13 21.25
CA GLU A 379 -26.11 -1.47 21.72
C GLU A 379 -24.60 -1.67 21.87
N SER A 380 -23.79 -1.19 20.92
CA SER A 380 -22.34 -1.41 20.92
C SER A 380 -21.57 -0.41 21.79
N ASN A 381 -22.10 0.80 21.99
CA ASN A 381 -21.43 1.92 22.66
C ASN A 381 -20.00 2.23 22.15
N LEU A 382 -19.60 1.70 20.98
CA LEU A 382 -18.26 1.88 20.45
C LEU A 382 -18.07 3.32 19.95
N PRO A 383 -17.02 4.04 20.37
CA PRO A 383 -16.85 5.46 20.05
C PRO A 383 -16.26 5.66 18.64
N VAL A 384 -17.08 6.13 17.70
CA VAL A 384 -16.66 6.43 16.32
C VAL A 384 -16.51 7.93 16.05
N PRO A 385 -15.58 8.32 15.17
CA PRO A 385 -15.33 9.72 14.86
C PRO A 385 -16.33 10.28 13.84
N TYR A 386 -16.82 11.49 14.10
CA TYR A 386 -17.69 12.26 13.23
C TYR A 386 -17.07 13.63 12.91
N VAL A 387 -17.21 14.07 11.65
CA VAL A 387 -16.89 15.44 11.22
C VAL A 387 -18.08 16.01 10.47
N ASN A 388 -18.60 17.15 10.92
CA ASN A 388 -19.78 17.80 10.32
C ASN A 388 -20.97 16.83 10.12
N GLY A 389 -21.23 15.97 11.11
CA GLY A 389 -22.30 14.98 11.06
C GLY A 389 -22.01 13.74 10.20
N THR A 390 -20.83 13.65 9.56
CA THR A 390 -20.41 12.48 8.79
C THR A 390 -19.57 11.54 9.65
N TYR A 391 -20.00 10.28 9.75
CA TYR A 391 -19.22 9.20 10.34
C TYR A 391 -18.01 8.87 9.45
N LEU A 392 -16.80 8.94 10.00
CA LEU A 392 -15.57 8.58 9.27
C LEU A 392 -15.28 7.07 9.41
N LYS A 393 -15.07 6.41 8.28
CA LYS A 393 -14.89 4.94 8.19
C LYS A 393 -13.48 4.49 8.57
N GLY A 394 -12.52 5.38 8.48
CA GLY A 394 -11.12 5.15 8.82
C GLY A 394 -10.38 6.48 8.81
N ILE A 395 -9.18 6.48 9.41
CA ILE A 395 -8.33 7.67 9.51
C ILE A 395 -6.89 7.26 9.25
N GLN A 396 -6.21 7.97 8.35
CA GLN A 396 -4.77 7.84 8.16
C GLN A 396 -4.04 8.95 8.91
N PHE A 397 -3.08 8.57 9.75
CA PHE A 397 -2.20 9.49 10.47
C PHE A 397 -0.93 9.75 9.67
N GLN A 398 -1.09 10.31 8.48
CA GLN A 398 0.00 10.49 7.52
C GLN A 398 1.04 11.51 8.02
N GLY A 399 2.31 11.12 8.01
CA GLY A 399 3.45 11.97 8.37
C GLY A 399 3.77 12.00 9.87
N ASN A 400 5.02 12.35 10.19
CA ASN A 400 5.59 12.23 11.53
C ASN A 400 4.78 12.99 12.62
N MET A 401 4.30 14.19 12.29
CA MET A 401 3.54 15.00 13.25
C MET A 401 2.18 14.37 13.59
N CYS A 402 1.49 13.83 12.60
CA CYS A 402 0.20 13.18 12.81
C CYS A 402 0.36 11.88 13.60
N LYS A 403 1.44 11.11 13.36
CA LYS A 403 1.77 9.90 14.14
C LYS A 403 1.96 10.18 15.63
N LYS A 404 2.53 11.33 16.00
CA LYS A 404 2.71 11.73 17.41
C LYS A 404 1.39 11.91 18.15
N ILE A 405 0.36 12.43 17.46
CA ILE A 405 -0.95 12.62 18.10
C ILE A 405 -1.83 11.37 18.00
N ALA A 406 -1.56 10.48 17.03
CA ALA A 406 -2.35 9.29 16.78
C ALA A 406 -2.52 8.43 18.04
N LEU A 407 -1.46 8.25 18.82
CA LEU A 407 -1.54 7.51 20.10
C LEU A 407 -2.42 8.21 21.14
N GLN A 408 -2.47 9.54 21.17
CA GLN A 408 -3.35 10.29 22.07
C GLN A 408 -4.81 10.18 21.64
N VAL A 409 -5.05 10.20 20.33
CA VAL A 409 -6.39 10.01 19.74
C VAL A 409 -6.90 8.60 20.01
N LEU A 410 -6.08 7.57 19.71
CA LEU A 410 -6.47 6.17 19.84
C LEU A 410 -6.53 5.70 21.29
N SER A 411 -5.73 6.26 22.20
CA SER A 411 -5.80 5.89 23.62
C SER A 411 -7.16 6.17 24.24
N ARG A 412 -7.86 7.23 23.77
CA ARG A 412 -9.24 7.52 24.20
C ARG A 412 -10.20 6.41 23.79
N VAL A 413 -10.12 5.97 22.52
CA VAL A 413 -10.94 4.87 22.00
C VAL A 413 -10.66 3.56 22.75
N LEU A 414 -9.38 3.29 23.03
CA LEU A 414 -8.93 2.08 23.70
C LEU A 414 -9.15 2.06 25.22
N ALA A 415 -9.41 3.22 25.84
CA ALA A 415 -9.70 3.32 27.27
C ALA A 415 -11.19 3.14 27.60
N GLU A 416 -12.06 3.34 26.60
CA GLU A 416 -13.51 3.20 26.72
C GLU A 416 -14.00 1.76 26.41
N SER A 417 -13.10 0.89 25.93
CA SER A 417 -13.32 -0.53 25.62
C SER A 417 -12.76 -1.46 26.69
#